data_AF-A0A7X0I9V1-F1
#
_entry.id   AF-A0A7X0I9V1-F1
#
_cell.length_a   1.000
_cell.length_b   1.000
_cell.length_c   1.000
_cell.angle_alpha   90.00
_cell.angle_beta   90.00
_cell.angle_gamma   90.00
#
_symmetry.space_group_name_H-M   'P 1'
#
loop_
_entity.id
_entity.type
_entity.pdbx_description
1 polymer ?
#
loop_
_entity_poly.entity_id
_entity_poly.type
_entity_poly.pdbx_seq_one_letter_code
_entity_poly.pdbx_strand_id
1 'polypeptide(L)'
;MPSIGPVEIFILLVLVLVVVVLGVIVGLTGVLRKGSGRRTGAVPANLDLEQLVVHLVRERRQIEAIKELRRHTGLGLADAKAVVDGVVVGRPLYDHPIMARYRPVRNTPLPPLPEDAPQDLPPDLATRVRRLKAAGRDEQAIFLVRGETGMEEQEARLFVDNL
;
A
#
# COMPACT_ATOMS: atom_id res chain seq x y z
N MET A 1 2.40 70.60 1.40
CA MET A 1 3.29 69.58 0.79
C MET A 1 4.16 69.05 1.90
N PRO A 2 3.98 67.80 2.38
CA PRO A 2 4.84 67.27 3.43
C PRO A 2 6.28 67.18 2.91
N SER A 3 7.15 68.01 3.46
CA SER A 3 8.58 68.05 3.15
C SER A 3 9.21 66.83 3.79
N ILE A 4 9.49 65.81 2.99
CA ILE A 4 10.20 64.60 3.44
C ILE A 4 11.59 65.05 3.90
N GLY A 5 11.81 65.05 5.21
CA GLY A 5 13.07 65.44 5.81
C GLY A 5 14.17 64.41 5.51
N PRO A 6 15.46 64.79 5.56
CA PRO A 6 16.56 63.85 5.30
C PRO A 6 16.49 62.61 6.19
N VAL A 7 16.00 62.74 7.43
CA VAL A 7 15.80 61.63 8.38
C VAL A 7 14.75 60.62 7.88
N GLU A 8 13.67 61.09 7.26
CA GLU A 8 12.59 60.24 6.76
C GLU A 8 13.04 59.44 5.52
N ILE A 9 13.91 60.04 4.70
CA ILE A 9 14.59 59.35 3.59
C ILE A 9 15.47 58.22 4.11
N PHE A 10 16.24 58.46 5.18
CA PHE A 10 17.07 57.43 5.80
C PHE A 10 16.24 56.26 6.34
N ILE A 11 15.11 56.54 7.00
CA ILE A 11 14.22 55.50 7.54
C ILE A 11 13.63 54.65 6.42
N LEU A 12 13.15 55.27 5.34
CA LEU A 12 12.59 54.56 4.19
C LEU A 12 13.66 53.71 3.49
N LEU A 13 14.89 54.21 3.35
CA LEU A 13 15.99 53.47 2.75
C LEU A 13 16.34 52.22 3.56
N VAL A 14 16.43 52.35 4.89
CA VAL A 14 16.69 51.21 5.79
C VAL A 14 15.54 50.20 5.74
N LEU A 15 14.28 50.66 5.73
CA LEU A 15 13.12 49.79 5.62
C LEU A 15 13.13 48.98 4.32
N VAL A 16 13.40 49.63 3.18
CA VAL A 16 13.49 48.96 1.87
C VAL A 16 14.64 47.95 1.87
N LEU A 17 15.81 48.31 2.42
CA LEU A 17 16.93 47.39 2.54
C LEU A 17 16.56 46.14 3.35
N VAL A 18 15.88 46.33 4.48
CA VAL A 18 15.42 45.21 5.34
C VAL A 18 14.43 44.32 4.58
N VAL A 19 13.46 44.90 3.85
CA VAL A 19 12.48 44.13 3.07
C VAL A 19 13.16 43.35 1.94
N VAL A 20 14.14 43.94 1.25
CA VAL A 20 14.91 43.26 0.20
C VAL A 20 15.72 42.12 0.80
N VAL A 21 16.41 42.34 1.91
CA VAL A 21 17.20 41.30 2.59
C VAL A 21 16.28 40.17 3.08
N LEU A 22 15.12 40.50 3.66
CA LEU A 22 14.13 39.51 4.06
C LEU A 22 13.62 38.70 2.86
N GLY A 23 13.29 39.39 1.76
CA GLY A 23 12.85 38.78 0.51
C GLY A 23 13.91 37.86 -0.09
N VAL A 24 15.19 38.24 -0.04
CA VAL A 24 16.32 37.42 -0.50
C VAL A 24 16.53 36.22 0.41
N ILE A 25 16.43 36.37 1.74
CA ILE A 25 16.55 35.25 2.69
C ILE A 25 15.39 34.25 2.51
N VAL A 26 14.16 34.75 2.36
CA VAL A 26 12.97 33.94 2.08
C VAL A 26 13.06 33.29 0.69
N GLY A 27 13.61 34.01 -0.29
CA GLY A 27 13.91 33.50 -1.62
C GLY A 27 14.96 32.38 -1.60
N LEU A 28 16.08 32.57 -0.89
CA LEU A 28 17.15 31.57 -0.75
C LEU A 28 16.64 30.31 -0.05
N THR A 29 15.82 30.47 1.00
CA THR A 29 15.24 29.33 1.73
C THR A 29 14.12 28.62 0.95
N GLY A 30 13.37 29.36 0.12
CA GLY A 30 12.32 28.81 -0.74
C GLY A 30 12.84 28.08 -1.98
N VAL A 31 13.95 28.55 -2.57
CA VAL A 31 14.53 27.96 -3.79
C VAL A 31 15.14 26.57 -3.54
N LEU A 32 15.58 26.27 -2.31
CA LEU A 32 16.05 24.94 -1.92
C LEU A 32 14.92 23.90 -1.70
N ARG A 33 13.64 24.31 -1.66
CA ARG A 33 12.51 23.38 -1.50
C ARG A 33 11.92 22.88 -2.83
N LYS A 34 12.37 23.41 -3.98
CA LYS A 34 11.84 23.05 -5.31
C LYS A 34 12.88 22.24 -6.10
N GLY A 35 13.05 20.96 -5.75
CA GLY A 35 13.99 20.13 -6.51
C GLY A 35 14.26 18.70 -6.05
N SER A 36 13.46 18.09 -5.16
CA SER A 36 13.65 16.67 -4.83
C SER A 36 12.76 15.75 -5.69
N GLY A 37 12.84 15.92 -7.01
CA GLY A 37 12.48 14.90 -7.98
C GLY A 37 13.77 14.23 -8.45
N ARG A 38 13.82 12.89 -8.48
CA ARG A 38 14.97 12.02 -8.81
C ARG A 38 16.04 11.86 -7.73
N ARG A 39 15.68 11.11 -6.69
CA ARG A 39 16.48 9.94 -6.28
C ARG A 39 15.54 8.76 -6.12
N THR A 40 15.18 8.15 -7.23
CA THR A 40 14.70 6.78 -7.27
C THR A 40 15.82 5.89 -6.72
N GLY A 41 15.86 5.75 -5.39
CA GLY A 41 16.26 4.45 -4.85
C GLY A 41 15.28 3.46 -5.45
N ALA A 42 15.78 2.51 -6.21
CA ALA A 42 14.96 1.47 -6.82
C ALA A 42 14.25 0.71 -5.70
N VAL A 43 13.03 1.14 -5.40
CA VAL A 43 12.10 0.38 -4.57
C VAL A 43 11.90 -0.94 -5.34
N PRO A 44 12.19 -2.10 -4.75
CA PRO A 44 11.92 -3.37 -5.39
C PRO A 44 10.45 -3.39 -5.82
N ALA A 45 10.19 -3.59 -7.10
CA ALA A 45 8.86 -3.53 -7.72
C ALA A 45 7.87 -4.61 -7.19
N ASN A 46 8.25 -5.34 -6.13
CA ASN A 46 7.53 -6.45 -5.54
C ASN A 46 7.46 -6.37 -3.99
N LEU A 47 7.72 -5.19 -3.39
CA LEU A 47 7.44 -5.00 -1.96
C LEU A 47 5.95 -4.72 -1.77
N ASP A 48 5.35 -5.38 -0.78
CA ASP A 48 4.01 -5.03 -0.31
C ASP A 48 4.00 -3.55 0.10
N LEU A 49 2.92 -2.82 -0.20
CA LEU A 49 2.76 -1.39 0.10
C LEU A 49 3.11 -1.05 1.55
N GLU A 50 2.75 -1.92 2.49
CA GLU A 50 3.12 -1.80 3.90
C GLU A 50 4.64 -1.82 4.12
N GLN A 51 5.36 -2.76 3.51
CA GLN A 51 6.80 -2.86 3.64
C GLN A 51 7.50 -1.64 3.05
N LEU A 52 6.99 -1.14 1.92
CA LEU A 52 7.47 0.09 1.29
C LEU A 52 7.32 1.30 2.23
N VAL A 53 6.12 1.51 2.80
CA VAL A 53 5.87 2.64 3.70
C VAL A 53 6.73 2.54 4.96
N VAL A 54 6.82 1.35 5.56
CA VAL A 54 7.67 1.11 6.74
C VAL A 54 9.14 1.39 6.43
N HIS A 55 9.64 0.96 5.27
CA HIS A 55 11.01 1.22 4.85
C HIS A 55 11.28 2.74 4.69
N LEU A 56 10.40 3.46 3.99
CA LEU A 56 10.52 4.91 3.82
C LEU A 56 10.44 5.68 5.15
N VAL A 57 9.59 5.23 6.08
CA VAL A 57 9.50 5.80 7.43
C VAL A 57 10.81 5.58 8.20
N ARG A 58 11.40 4.39 8.13
CA ARG A 58 12.70 4.08 8.76
C ARG A 58 13.84 4.93 8.20
N GLU A 59 13.84 5.19 6.90
CA GLU A 59 14.79 6.09 6.24
C GLU A 59 14.53 7.58 6.53
N ARG A 60 13.56 7.91 7.39
CA ARG A 60 13.08 9.29 7.67
C ARG A 60 12.55 10.03 6.44
N ARG A 61 12.14 9.31 5.39
CA ARG A 61 11.57 9.84 4.13
C ARG A 61 10.04 9.89 4.17
N GLN A 62 9.47 10.50 5.21
CA GLN A 62 8.01 10.53 5.44
C GLN A 62 7.22 11.15 4.28
N ILE A 63 7.74 12.20 3.64
CA ILE A 63 7.09 12.84 2.50
C ILE A 63 6.94 11.85 1.33
N GLU A 64 7.94 11.00 1.14
CA GLU A 64 7.93 9.99 0.07
C GLU A 64 7.00 8.84 0.41
N ALA A 65 6.97 8.40 1.68
CA ALA A 65 5.98 7.44 2.17
C ALA A 65 4.55 7.91 1.90
N ILE A 66 4.24 9.17 2.20
CA ILE A 66 2.92 9.76 1.93
C ILE A 66 2.64 9.79 0.41
N LYS A 67 3.62 10.14 -0.41
CA LYS A 67 3.46 10.17 -1.87
C LYS A 67 3.16 8.79 -2.45
N GLU A 68 3.94 7.78 -2.06
CA GLU A 68 3.75 6.41 -2.55
C GLU A 68 2.42 5.85 -2.06
N LEU A 69 2.07 6.08 -0.80
CA LEU A 69 0.77 5.69 -0.25
C LEU A 69 -0.39 6.28 -1.05
N ARG A 70 -0.32 7.58 -1.38
CA ARG A 70 -1.36 8.25 -2.20
C ARG A 70 -1.42 7.72 -3.62
N ARG A 71 -0.28 7.38 -4.23
CA ARG A 71 -0.26 6.81 -5.59
C ARG A 71 -0.94 5.45 -5.65
N HIS A 72 -0.73 4.61 -4.64
CA HIS A 72 -1.29 3.26 -4.60
C HIS A 72 -2.75 3.20 -4.13
N THR A 73 -3.19 4.12 -3.27
CA THR A 73 -4.54 4.07 -2.67
C THR A 73 -5.49 5.16 -3.16
N GLY A 74 -4.97 6.24 -3.75
CA GLY A 74 -5.76 7.40 -4.16
C GLY A 74 -6.18 8.32 -3.00
N LEU A 75 -5.66 8.12 -1.78
CA LEU A 75 -6.08 8.89 -0.62
C LEU A 75 -5.77 10.39 -0.70
N GLY A 76 -6.61 11.16 0.01
CA GLY A 76 -6.37 12.55 0.30
C GLY A 76 -5.08 12.77 1.08
N LEU A 77 -4.52 13.97 1.00
CA LEU A 77 -3.25 14.29 1.67
C LEU A 77 -3.36 14.15 3.20
N ALA A 78 -4.47 14.58 3.79
CA ALA A 78 -4.72 14.50 5.23
C ALA A 78 -4.78 13.04 5.69
N ASP A 79 -5.55 12.21 4.98
CA ASP A 79 -5.69 10.78 5.29
C ASP A 79 -4.37 10.03 5.15
N ALA A 80 -3.65 10.26 4.06
CA ALA A 80 -2.35 9.63 3.85
C ALA A 80 -1.32 10.04 4.90
N LYS A 81 -1.36 11.31 5.36
CA LYS A 81 -0.52 11.76 6.47
C LYS A 81 -0.90 11.06 7.78
N ALA A 82 -2.17 11.01 8.13
CA ALA A 82 -2.64 10.38 9.37
C ALA A 82 -2.21 8.91 9.45
N VAL A 83 -2.29 8.20 8.33
CA VAL A 83 -1.84 6.81 8.23
C VAL A 83 -0.32 6.69 8.42
N VAL A 84 0.48 7.50 7.71
CA VAL A 84 1.94 7.47 7.85
C VAL A 84 2.40 7.87 9.25
N ASP A 85 1.75 8.86 9.87
CA ASP A 85 2.03 9.25 11.26
C ASP A 85 1.76 8.08 12.22
N GLY A 86 0.72 7.27 11.97
CA GLY A 86 0.48 6.03 12.71
C GLY A 86 1.64 5.04 12.60
N VAL A 87 2.18 4.85 11.39
CA VAL A 87 3.33 3.97 11.15
C VAL A 87 4.60 4.48 11.82
N VAL A 88 4.80 5.79 11.88
CA VAL A 88 5.93 6.41 12.60
C VAL A 88 5.90 6.07 14.10
N VAL A 89 4.71 5.98 14.68
CA VAL A 89 4.50 5.59 16.10
C VAL A 89 4.54 4.06 16.27
N GLY A 90 4.74 3.30 15.20
CA GLY A 90 4.85 1.84 15.22
C GLY A 90 3.51 1.11 15.07
N ARG A 91 2.42 1.79 14.69
CA ARG A 91 1.18 1.10 14.34
C ARG A 91 1.29 0.46 12.95
N PRO A 92 0.72 -0.75 12.75
CA PRO A 92 0.60 -1.36 11.43
C PRO A 92 -0.14 -0.44 10.44
N LEU A 93 0.23 -0.50 9.16
CA LEU A 93 -0.36 0.37 8.14
C LEU A 93 -1.88 0.18 8.00
N TYR A 94 -2.33 -1.07 8.07
CA TYR A 94 -3.72 -1.46 7.84
C TYR A 94 -4.63 -1.36 9.07
N ASP A 95 -4.06 -1.07 10.25
CA ASP A 95 -4.86 -0.86 11.47
C ASP A 95 -5.61 0.48 11.44
N HIS A 96 -5.22 1.40 10.55
CA HIS A 96 -5.94 2.65 10.37
C HIS A 96 -7.28 2.41 9.68
N PRO A 97 -8.42 2.96 10.18
CA PRO A 97 -9.76 2.69 9.64
C PRO A 97 -9.89 3.04 8.15
N ILE A 98 -9.16 4.06 7.70
CA ILE A 98 -9.12 4.47 6.28
C ILE A 98 -8.45 3.41 5.39
N MET A 99 -7.49 2.67 5.92
CA MET A 99 -6.75 1.63 5.20
C MET A 99 -7.40 0.25 5.23
N ALA A 100 -8.42 0.04 6.08
CA ALA A 100 -9.10 -1.25 6.19
C ALA A 100 -9.63 -1.75 4.83
N ARG A 101 -10.06 -0.82 3.95
CA ARG A 101 -10.54 -1.12 2.59
C ARG A 101 -9.45 -1.56 1.60
N TYR A 102 -8.19 -1.25 1.91
CA TYR A 102 -7.03 -1.56 1.09
C TYR A 102 -6.19 -2.68 1.69
N ARG A 103 -6.71 -3.36 2.73
CA ARG A 103 -6.04 -4.49 3.35
C ARG A 103 -5.89 -5.57 2.29
N PRO A 104 -4.65 -5.94 1.90
CA PRO A 104 -4.46 -7.05 0.99
C PRO A 104 -5.07 -8.28 1.67
N VAL A 105 -5.74 -9.12 0.89
CA VAL A 105 -6.05 -10.49 1.30
C VAL A 105 -4.72 -11.24 1.35
N ARG A 106 -3.86 -10.88 2.30
CA ARG A 106 -2.75 -11.73 2.71
C ARG A 106 -3.41 -13.02 3.15
N ASN A 107 -2.69 -14.13 2.92
CA ASN A 107 -2.90 -15.42 3.57
C ASN A 107 -2.71 -15.30 5.09
N THR A 108 -3.42 -14.38 5.72
CA THR A 108 -3.78 -14.45 7.12
C THR A 108 -4.41 -15.83 7.21
N PRO A 109 -3.89 -16.74 8.05
CA PRO A 109 -4.66 -17.92 8.41
C PRO A 109 -6.06 -17.40 8.68
N LEU A 110 -7.04 -17.87 7.90
CA LEU A 110 -8.43 -17.57 8.18
C LEU A 110 -8.55 -17.75 9.70
N PRO A 111 -9.14 -16.80 10.47
CA PRO A 111 -9.53 -17.14 11.84
C PRO A 111 -10.18 -18.51 11.73
N PRO A 112 -9.76 -19.51 12.53
CA PRO A 112 -10.33 -20.84 12.41
C PRO A 112 -11.82 -20.60 12.34
N LEU A 113 -12.41 -21.00 11.19
CA LEU A 113 -13.84 -20.86 10.99
C LEU A 113 -14.46 -21.30 12.31
N PRO A 114 -15.43 -20.55 12.87
CA PRO A 114 -16.08 -20.96 14.12
C PRO A 114 -16.25 -22.48 14.04
N GLU A 115 -15.71 -23.24 14.99
CA GLU A 115 -15.60 -24.71 14.86
C GLU A 115 -16.97 -25.37 14.58
N ASP A 116 -18.03 -24.58 14.81
CA ASP A 116 -19.45 -24.81 14.54
C ASP A 116 -19.88 -24.55 13.08
N ALA A 117 -18.99 -24.12 12.18
CA ALA A 117 -19.24 -24.15 10.75
C ALA A 117 -19.46 -25.61 10.38
N PRO A 118 -20.58 -25.98 9.73
CA PRO A 118 -20.96 -27.37 9.52
C PRO A 118 -19.81 -28.14 8.85
N GLN A 119 -19.08 -28.91 9.65
CA GLN A 119 -18.03 -29.84 9.20
C GLN A 119 -18.62 -31.00 8.39
N ASP A 120 -19.96 -31.05 8.31
CA ASP A 120 -20.76 -31.97 7.52
C ASP A 120 -20.93 -31.53 6.07
N LEU A 121 -20.29 -30.45 5.62
CA LEU A 121 -20.26 -30.18 4.18
C LEU A 121 -19.41 -31.26 3.51
N PRO A 122 -19.99 -32.06 2.59
CA PRO A 122 -19.23 -33.12 1.94
C PRO A 122 -17.96 -32.53 1.33
N PRO A 123 -16.79 -33.19 1.51
CA PRO A 123 -15.52 -32.66 1.04
C PRO A 123 -15.64 -32.26 -0.43
N ASP A 124 -15.05 -31.11 -0.79
CA ASP A 124 -15.13 -30.60 -2.15
C ASP A 124 -14.65 -31.67 -3.17
N LEU A 125 -15.10 -31.54 -4.42
CA LEU A 125 -14.79 -32.51 -5.47
C LEU A 125 -13.28 -32.77 -5.56
N ALA A 126 -12.46 -31.73 -5.48
CA ALA A 126 -11.00 -31.83 -5.54
C ALA A 126 -10.43 -32.67 -4.40
N THR A 127 -10.87 -32.46 -3.15
CA THR A 127 -10.42 -33.25 -2.00
C THR A 127 -10.82 -34.72 -2.14
N ARG A 128 -12.03 -35.00 -2.63
CA ARG A 128 -12.49 -36.37 -2.92
C ARG A 128 -11.64 -37.04 -4.01
N VAL A 129 -11.32 -36.32 -5.08
CA VAL A 129 -10.46 -36.79 -6.17
C VAL A 129 -9.04 -37.08 -5.69
N ARG A 130 -8.42 -36.18 -4.90
CA ARG A 130 -7.08 -36.42 -4.33
C ARG A 130 -7.03 -37.67 -3.47
N ARG A 131 -8.07 -37.91 -2.67
CA ARG A 131 -8.16 -39.10 -1.82
C ARG A 131 -8.25 -40.39 -2.64
N LEU A 132 -9.03 -40.37 -3.72
CA LEU A 132 -9.12 -41.51 -4.64
C LEU A 132 -7.79 -41.76 -5.35
N LYS A 133 -7.11 -40.70 -5.84
CA LYS A 133 -5.78 -40.79 -6.44
C LYS A 133 -4.72 -41.33 -5.46
N ALA A 134 -4.70 -40.82 -4.23
CA ALA A 134 -3.81 -41.30 -3.17
C ALA A 134 -4.07 -42.76 -2.78
N ALA A 135 -5.29 -43.25 -2.99
CA ALA A 135 -5.67 -44.65 -2.80
C ALA A 135 -5.43 -45.53 -4.05
N GLY A 136 -4.84 -44.98 -5.13
CA GLY A 136 -4.60 -45.67 -6.40
C GLY A 136 -5.86 -45.97 -7.20
N ARG A 137 -6.95 -45.22 -6.97
CA ARG A 137 -8.27 -45.42 -7.58
C ARG A 137 -8.57 -44.36 -8.64
N ASP A 138 -7.67 -44.23 -9.61
CA ASP A 138 -7.72 -43.14 -10.60
C ASP A 138 -8.96 -43.21 -11.50
N GLU A 139 -9.42 -44.42 -11.87
CA GLU A 139 -10.65 -44.58 -12.66
C GLU A 139 -11.89 -44.09 -11.91
N GLN A 140 -11.96 -44.33 -10.59
CA GLN A 140 -13.05 -43.86 -9.75
C GLN A 140 -13.01 -42.34 -9.60
N ALA A 141 -11.82 -41.75 -9.56
CA ALA A 141 -11.63 -40.31 -9.54
C ALA A 141 -12.12 -39.67 -10.86
N ILE A 142 -11.78 -40.26 -12.01
CA ILE A 142 -12.24 -39.80 -13.32
C ILE A 142 -13.77 -39.90 -13.40
N PHE A 143 -14.35 -41.02 -12.98
CA PHE A 143 -15.81 -41.19 -12.99
C PHE A 143 -16.52 -40.16 -12.10
N LEU A 144 -15.97 -39.89 -10.91
CA LEU A 144 -16.51 -38.90 -9.99
C LEU A 144 -16.51 -37.49 -10.62
N VAL A 145 -15.40 -37.09 -11.25
CA VAL A 145 -15.30 -35.79 -11.93
C VAL A 145 -16.34 -35.69 -13.05
N ARG A 146 -16.41 -36.70 -13.93
CA ARG A 146 -17.40 -36.73 -15.03
C ARG A 146 -18.83 -36.63 -14.52
N GLY A 147 -19.15 -37.36 -13.44
CA GLY A 147 -20.49 -37.40 -12.86
C GLY A 147 -20.93 -36.07 -12.26
N GLU A 148 -20.02 -35.30 -11.68
CA GLU A 148 -20.35 -34.04 -11.01
C GLU A 148 -20.20 -32.80 -11.90
N THR A 149 -19.27 -32.80 -12.86
CA THR A 149 -19.00 -31.63 -13.72
C THR A 149 -19.57 -31.76 -15.12
N GLY A 150 -19.89 -32.98 -15.57
CA GLY A 150 -20.25 -33.27 -16.95
C GLY A 150 -19.05 -33.24 -17.92
N MET A 151 -17.81 -33.17 -17.42
CA MET A 151 -16.60 -33.21 -18.24
C MET A 151 -16.51 -34.50 -19.07
N GLU A 152 -15.89 -34.39 -20.24
CA GLU A 152 -15.56 -35.55 -21.04
C GLU A 152 -14.38 -36.34 -20.43
N GLU A 153 -14.23 -37.59 -20.85
CA GLU A 153 -13.27 -38.52 -20.23
C GLU A 153 -11.81 -38.03 -20.29
N GLN A 154 -11.41 -37.46 -21.43
CA GLN A 154 -10.06 -36.93 -21.60
C GLN A 154 -9.81 -35.72 -20.69
N GLU A 155 -10.79 -34.84 -20.55
CA GLU A 155 -10.71 -33.65 -19.70
C GLU A 155 -10.69 -34.03 -18.21
N ALA A 156 -11.55 -34.98 -17.81
CA ALA A 156 -11.57 -35.51 -16.45
C ALA A 156 -10.25 -36.21 -16.10
N ARG A 157 -9.65 -36.97 -17.02
CA ARG A 157 -8.32 -37.56 -16.81
C ARG A 157 -7.26 -36.48 -16.61
N LEU A 158 -7.22 -35.47 -17.47
CA LEU A 158 -6.27 -34.35 -17.32
C LEU A 158 -6.45 -33.60 -15.99
N PHE A 159 -7.68 -33.44 -15.53
CA PHE A 159 -7.97 -32.85 -14.23
C PHE A 159 -7.40 -33.70 -13.08
N VAL A 160 -7.62 -35.02 -13.11
CA VAL A 160 -7.12 -35.96 -12.09
C VAL A 160 -5.59 -36.02 -12.10
N ASP A 161 -4.96 -36.04 -13.28
CA ASP A 161 -3.50 -36.12 -13.43
C ASP A 161 -2.80 -34.86 -12.87
N ASN A 162 -3.41 -33.69 -13.03
CA ASN A 162 -2.91 -32.41 -12.53
C ASN A 162 -3.17 -32.16 -11.03
N LEU A 163 -3.86 -33.07 -10.33
CA LEU A 163 -4.22 -32.94 -8.91
C LEU A 163 -3.20 -33.53 -7.93
#